data_AF-A0A3B9DPP0-F1
#
_entry.id   AF-A0A3B9DPP0-F1
#
_cell.length_a   1.000
_cell.length_b   1.000
_cell.length_c   1.000
_cell.angle_alpha   90.00
_cell.angle_beta   90.00
_cell.angle_gamma   90.00
#
_symmetry.space_group_name_H-M   'P 1'
#
loop_
_entity.id
_entity.type
_entity.pdbx_description
1 polymer ?
#
loop_
_entity_poly.entity_id
_entity_poly.type
_entity_poly.pdbx_seq_one_letter_code
_entity_poly.pdbx_strand_id
1 'polypeptide(L)'
;RVVTNTRVEASNPRGEPGITFPVAEFDQNDPLLQPGSAATGVVAYRDDRIPQLTGRVLWGDLPSGEVFHVLADGLRGGGQAGIRRVLFRDGAETKTLLEVVQAKNTDQGRRPTFRAELHFGRGPGGRVFILNKWDGMVREIVR
;
A
#
# COMPACT_ATOMS: atom_id res chain seq x y z
N ARG A 1 -23.12 -15.54 -14.44
CA ARG A 1 -22.29 -14.48 -13.80
C ARG A 1 -21.20 -14.12 -14.79
N VAL A 2 -21.40 -13.07 -15.59
CA VAL A 2 -20.42 -12.63 -16.58
C VAL A 2 -19.48 -11.64 -15.89
N VAL A 3 -18.22 -12.01 -15.74
CA VAL A 3 -17.14 -11.10 -15.37
C VAL A 3 -16.40 -10.79 -16.67
N THR A 4 -16.67 -9.65 -17.29
CA THR A 4 -15.86 -9.13 -18.39
C THR A 4 -14.70 -8.34 -17.80
N ASN A 5 -13.48 -8.85 -17.97
CA ASN A 5 -12.20 -8.35 -17.42
C ASN A 5 -11.74 -6.99 -17.97
N THR A 6 -12.64 -6.02 -18.15
CA THR A 6 -12.27 -4.73 -18.79
C THR A 6 -12.77 -3.50 -18.04
N ARG A 7 -13.79 -3.61 -17.18
CA ARG A 7 -14.28 -2.48 -16.38
C ARG A 7 -15.23 -2.94 -15.27
N VAL A 8 -15.24 -2.25 -14.14
CA VAL A 8 -16.34 -2.34 -13.16
C VAL A 8 -17.49 -1.41 -13.58
N GLU A 9 -18.70 -1.96 -13.71
CA GLU A 9 -19.91 -1.14 -13.91
C GLU A 9 -20.22 -0.35 -12.63
N ALA A 10 -19.96 0.96 -12.64
CA ALA A 10 -20.26 1.86 -11.52
C ALA A 10 -21.75 2.22 -11.40
N SER A 11 -22.59 1.86 -12.37
CA SER A 11 -24.03 2.14 -12.38
C SER A 11 -24.83 1.27 -11.40
N ASN A 12 -24.26 0.15 -10.95
CA ASN A 12 -24.87 -0.76 -9.98
C ASN A 12 -23.84 -1.17 -8.91
N PRO A 13 -23.45 -0.25 -8.00
CA PRO A 13 -22.59 -0.58 -6.86
C PRO A 13 -23.26 -1.73 -6.10
N ARG A 14 -22.49 -2.72 -5.61
CA ARG A 14 -22.98 -4.02 -5.10
C ARG A 14 -24.07 -3.94 -4.01
N GLY A 15 -25.31 -3.62 -4.41
CA GLY A 15 -26.58 -3.90 -3.76
C GLY A 15 -26.93 -3.16 -2.47
N GLU A 16 -26.00 -2.50 -1.75
CA GLU A 16 -26.33 -1.86 -0.47
C GLU A 16 -26.58 -0.34 -0.58
N PRO A 17 -27.84 0.11 -0.40
CA PRO A 17 -28.15 1.53 -0.32
C PRO A 17 -27.35 2.19 0.80
N GLY A 18 -26.59 3.24 0.48
CA GLY A 18 -25.80 4.01 1.44
C GLY A 18 -24.31 3.64 1.50
N ILE A 19 -23.85 2.61 0.80
CA ILE A 19 -22.41 2.30 0.69
C ILE A 19 -21.90 2.64 -0.70
N THR A 20 -20.81 3.42 -0.75
CA THR A 20 -20.12 3.76 -2.00
C THR A 20 -19.06 2.71 -2.30
N PHE A 21 -19.18 2.02 -3.44
CA PHE A 21 -18.17 1.11 -3.96
C PHE A 21 -17.91 1.37 -5.45
N PRO A 22 -16.65 1.25 -5.93
CA PRO A 22 -15.41 1.26 -5.16
C PRO A 22 -15.02 2.68 -4.71
N VAL A 23 -14.33 2.80 -3.57
CA VAL A 23 -13.80 4.07 -3.06
C VAL A 23 -12.56 4.52 -3.85
N ALA A 24 -11.81 3.57 -4.41
CA ALA A 24 -10.78 3.78 -5.43
C ALA A 24 -10.66 2.51 -6.27
N GLU A 25 -10.52 2.65 -7.59
CA GLU A 25 -10.27 1.59 -8.55
C GLU A 25 -9.03 1.89 -9.38
N PHE A 26 -8.21 0.87 -9.60
CA PHE A 26 -7.01 0.90 -10.45
C PHE A 26 -6.88 -0.43 -11.20
N ASP A 27 -6.18 -0.40 -12.33
CA ASP A 27 -5.95 -1.59 -13.16
C ASP A 27 -4.67 -2.32 -12.70
N GLN A 28 -4.64 -3.64 -12.82
CA GLN A 28 -3.42 -4.43 -12.59
C GLN A 28 -2.33 -4.15 -13.62
N ASN A 29 -2.69 -3.58 -14.77
CA ASN A 29 -1.79 -3.12 -15.82
C ASN A 29 -1.36 -1.65 -15.62
N ASP A 30 -1.71 -1.01 -14.50
CA ASP A 30 -1.21 0.34 -14.20
C ASP A 30 0.33 0.34 -14.22
N PRO A 31 0.99 1.29 -14.92
CA PRO A 31 2.45 1.31 -15.04
C PRO A 31 3.20 1.45 -13.70
N LEU A 32 2.52 1.86 -12.64
CA LEU A 32 3.09 1.90 -11.29
C LEU A 32 3.14 0.52 -10.63
N LEU A 33 2.40 -0.46 -11.13
CA LEU A 33 2.38 -1.82 -10.59
C LEU A 33 3.32 -2.73 -11.40
N GLN A 34 3.98 -3.63 -10.69
CA GLN A 34 4.76 -4.70 -11.32
C GLN A 34 3.85 -5.87 -11.75
N PRO A 35 4.27 -6.68 -12.74
CA PRO A 35 3.62 -7.94 -13.04
C PRO A 35 3.52 -8.84 -11.80
N GLY A 36 2.32 -9.37 -11.56
CA GLY A 36 2.05 -10.19 -10.37
C GLY A 36 1.87 -9.39 -9.09
N SER A 37 1.63 -8.08 -9.18
CA SER A 37 1.23 -7.26 -8.03
C SER A 37 0.00 -7.86 -7.34
N ALA A 38 0.01 -7.81 -6.00
CA ALA A 38 -1.09 -8.25 -5.17
C ALA A 38 -1.29 -7.22 -4.04
N ALA A 39 -2.37 -6.45 -4.14
CA ALA A 39 -2.71 -5.45 -3.14
C ALA A 39 -2.89 -6.11 -1.76
N THR A 40 -2.27 -5.53 -0.73
CA THR A 40 -2.32 -6.01 0.64
C THR A 40 -2.44 -4.87 1.64
N GLY A 41 -3.24 -5.11 2.67
CA GLY A 41 -3.54 -4.16 3.72
C GLY A 41 -4.22 -2.88 3.20
N VAL A 42 -4.81 -2.14 4.13
CA VAL A 42 -5.32 -0.78 3.86
C VAL A 42 -5.16 0.04 5.13
N VAL A 43 -4.60 1.25 5.03
CA VAL A 43 -4.46 2.21 6.13
C VAL A 43 -5.07 3.55 5.72
N ALA A 44 -6.26 3.88 6.22
CA ALA A 44 -6.77 5.24 6.17
C ALA A 44 -6.12 6.05 7.29
N TYR A 45 -5.17 6.92 6.93
CA TYR A 45 -4.37 7.68 7.89
C TYR A 45 -5.02 9.04 8.17
N ARG A 46 -5.56 9.19 9.39
CA ARG A 46 -6.29 10.39 9.82
C ARG A 46 -5.60 11.17 10.94
N ASP A 47 -4.51 10.63 11.46
CA ASP A 47 -3.68 11.27 12.47
C ASP A 47 -2.70 12.28 11.83
N ASP A 48 -1.97 13.00 12.68
CA ASP A 48 -1.01 14.06 12.32
C ASP A 48 0.45 13.71 12.69
N ARG A 49 0.70 12.56 13.33
CA ARG A 49 2.06 12.10 13.71
C ARG A 49 3.01 11.99 12.52
N ILE A 50 2.50 11.60 11.35
CA ILE A 50 3.23 11.57 10.08
C ILE A 50 2.50 12.50 9.11
N PRO A 51 2.79 13.82 9.14
CA PRO A 51 2.01 14.82 8.39
C PRO A 51 1.93 14.56 6.88
N GLN A 52 2.95 13.93 6.30
CA GLN A 52 3.00 13.58 4.88
C GLN A 52 1.93 12.55 4.49
N LEU A 53 1.41 11.78 5.45
CA LEU A 53 0.39 10.75 5.26
C LEU A 53 -1.01 11.20 5.66
N THR A 54 -1.16 12.34 6.35
CA THR A 54 -2.45 12.85 6.80
C THR A 54 -3.42 12.98 5.63
N GLY A 55 -4.62 12.41 5.79
CA GLY A 55 -5.66 12.45 4.75
C GLY A 55 -5.38 11.52 3.56
N ARG A 56 -4.56 10.48 3.72
CA ARG A 56 -4.28 9.48 2.68
C ARG A 56 -4.81 8.10 3.05
N VAL A 57 -5.22 7.34 2.04
CA VAL A 57 -5.43 5.89 2.16
C VAL A 57 -4.21 5.22 1.57
N LEU A 58 -3.52 4.41 2.37
CA LEU A 58 -2.35 3.63 1.98
C LEU A 58 -2.75 2.19 1.74
N TRP A 59 -2.07 1.53 0.81
CA TRP A 59 -2.03 0.07 0.67
C TRP A 59 -0.66 -0.32 0.17
N GLY A 60 -0.36 -1.62 0.20
CA GLY A 60 0.92 -2.14 -0.25
C GLY A 60 0.76 -3.12 -1.39
N ASP A 61 1.87 -3.38 -2.05
CA ASP A 61 2.03 -4.55 -2.91
C ASP A 61 2.76 -5.65 -2.14
N LEU A 62 2.10 -6.80 -1.98
CA LEU A 62 2.61 -7.91 -1.18
C LEU A 62 3.98 -8.37 -1.68
N PRO A 63 4.20 -8.66 -2.99
CA PRO A 63 5.48 -9.19 -3.45
C PRO A 63 6.61 -8.16 -3.46
N SER A 64 6.43 -6.94 -3.98
CA SER A 64 7.53 -5.94 -4.03
C SER A 64 7.78 -5.26 -2.69
N GLY A 65 6.74 -5.10 -1.87
CA GLY A 65 6.78 -4.21 -0.72
C GLY A 65 6.69 -2.73 -1.05
N GLU A 66 6.31 -2.36 -2.28
CA GLU A 66 5.93 -0.99 -2.59
C GLU A 66 4.69 -0.58 -1.79
N VAL A 67 4.62 0.71 -1.43
CA VAL A 67 3.46 1.30 -0.76
C VAL A 67 2.90 2.39 -1.65
N PHE A 68 1.59 2.37 -1.81
CA PHE A 68 0.85 3.30 -2.65
C PHE A 68 -0.17 4.05 -1.83
N HIS A 69 -0.65 5.16 -2.38
CA HIS A 69 -1.70 5.93 -1.75
C HIS A 69 -2.63 6.64 -2.74
N VAL A 70 -3.83 6.94 -2.25
CA VAL A 70 -4.77 7.91 -2.80
C VAL A 70 -5.09 8.97 -1.74
N LEU A 71 -5.65 10.10 -2.15
CA LEU A 71 -6.25 11.04 -1.20
C LEU A 71 -7.50 10.39 -0.61
N ALA A 72 -7.65 10.48 0.70
CA ALA A 72 -8.76 9.90 1.42
C ALA A 72 -9.99 10.83 1.46
N ASP A 73 -9.78 12.11 1.11
CA ASP A 73 -10.83 13.12 0.96
C ASP A 73 -11.11 13.31 -0.53
N GLY A 74 -12.36 13.60 -0.88
CA GLY A 74 -12.79 13.73 -2.27
C GLY A 74 -13.19 12.41 -2.94
N LEU A 75 -13.15 11.28 -2.23
CA LEU A 75 -13.63 9.97 -2.73
C LEU A 75 -15.18 9.84 -2.75
N ARG A 76 -15.89 10.97 -2.70
CA ARG A 76 -17.37 11.01 -2.67
C ARG A 76 -17.89 10.67 -4.07
N GLY A 77 -18.58 9.54 -4.20
CA GLY A 77 -19.11 9.04 -5.47
C GLY A 77 -18.33 7.88 -6.08
N GLY A 78 -17.16 7.53 -5.51
CA GLY A 78 -16.34 6.41 -5.96
C GLY A 78 -15.70 6.61 -7.34
N GLY A 79 -15.13 5.53 -7.87
CA GLY A 79 -14.59 5.47 -9.24
C GLY A 79 -13.07 5.33 -9.33
N GLN A 80 -12.53 5.67 -10.50
CA GLN A 80 -11.11 5.56 -10.79
C GLN A 80 -10.33 6.71 -10.14
N ALA A 81 -9.23 6.38 -9.46
CA ALA A 81 -8.37 7.35 -8.79
C ALA A 81 -6.91 7.15 -9.20
N GLY A 82 -6.20 8.26 -9.41
CA GLY A 82 -4.76 8.20 -9.66
C GLY A 82 -3.99 7.77 -8.41
N ILE A 83 -3.33 6.61 -8.49
CA ILE A 83 -2.50 6.07 -7.43
C ILE A 83 -1.11 6.72 -7.45
N ARG A 84 -0.46 6.81 -6.30
CA ARG A 84 0.90 7.39 -6.16
C ARG A 84 1.73 6.54 -5.23
N ARG A 85 3.05 6.47 -5.45
CA ARG A 85 3.99 5.74 -4.58
C ARG A 85 4.34 6.56 -3.34
N VAL A 86 4.45 5.89 -2.20
CA VAL A 86 5.14 6.38 -1.01
C VAL A 86 6.61 6.01 -1.15
N LEU A 87 7.49 7.00 -1.08
CA LEU A 87 8.93 6.79 -1.09
C LEU A 87 9.46 6.80 0.34
N PHE A 88 10.19 5.76 0.72
CA PHE A 88 10.82 5.66 2.04
C PHE A 88 12.25 6.17 2.01
N ARG A 89 12.69 6.70 3.16
CA ARG A 89 14.09 7.03 3.40
C ARG A 89 14.64 6.12 4.48
N ASP A 90 15.87 5.67 4.27
CA ASP A 90 16.71 4.97 5.22
C ASP A 90 17.98 5.81 5.41
N GLY A 91 18.01 6.61 6.47
CA GLY A 91 19.02 7.65 6.66
C GLY A 91 18.95 8.73 5.56
N ALA A 92 20.05 8.91 4.82
CA ALA A 92 20.15 9.91 3.75
C ALA A 92 19.63 9.41 2.40
N GLU A 93 19.42 8.10 2.25
CA GLU A 93 19.10 7.46 0.97
C GLU A 93 17.61 7.16 0.86
N THR A 94 17.06 7.31 -0.34
CA THR A 94 15.75 6.76 -0.69
C THR A 94 15.94 5.28 -1.01
N LYS A 95 15.24 4.41 -0.29
CA LYS A 95 15.25 2.96 -0.52
C LYS A 95 13.83 2.42 -0.57
N THR A 96 13.63 1.41 -1.41
CA THR A 96 12.45 0.56 -1.35
C THR A 96 12.49 -0.31 -0.09
N LEU A 97 11.33 -0.81 0.35
CA LEU A 97 11.30 -1.77 1.45
C LEU A 97 12.13 -3.02 1.11
N LEU A 98 12.08 -3.49 -0.15
CA LEU A 98 12.84 -4.65 -0.59
C LEU A 98 14.34 -4.47 -0.38
N GLU A 99 14.90 -3.32 -0.76
CA GLU A 99 16.32 -3.01 -0.54
C GLU A 99 16.68 -2.99 0.94
N VAL A 100 15.83 -2.41 1.79
CA VAL A 100 16.02 -2.40 3.25
C VAL A 100 16.00 -3.82 3.83
N VAL A 101 15.10 -4.69 3.33
CA VAL A 101 15.01 -6.10 3.73
C VAL A 101 16.23 -6.90 3.25
N GLN A 102 16.68 -6.68 2.02
CA GLN A 102 17.85 -7.33 1.42
C GLN A 102 19.16 -6.96 2.14
N ALA A 103 19.32 -5.68 2.48
CA ALA A 103 20.44 -5.22 3.31
C ALA A 103 20.42 -5.94 4.66
N LYS A 104 19.26 -5.99 5.32
CA LYS A 104 19.13 -6.69 6.61
C LYS A 104 19.39 -8.19 6.51
N ASN A 105 18.99 -8.85 5.42
CA ASN A 105 19.33 -10.26 5.18
C ASN A 105 20.83 -10.46 5.09
N THR A 106 21.54 -9.60 4.36
CA THR A 106 23.00 -9.64 4.24
C THR A 106 23.67 -9.48 5.60
N ASP A 107 23.25 -8.50 6.40
CA ASP A 107 23.75 -8.27 7.77
C ASP A 107 23.49 -9.48 8.70
N GLN A 108 22.43 -10.24 8.45
CA GLN A 108 22.09 -11.47 9.17
C GLN A 108 22.83 -12.71 8.64
N GLY A 109 23.73 -12.58 7.66
CA GLY A 109 24.42 -13.71 7.01
C GLY A 109 23.51 -14.57 6.15
N ARG A 110 22.36 -14.04 5.71
CA ARG A 110 21.38 -14.71 4.86
C ARG A 110 21.50 -14.22 3.43
N ARG A 111 21.05 -15.04 2.48
CA ARG A 111 20.93 -14.60 1.08
C ARG A 111 19.82 -13.54 0.96
N PRO A 112 20.04 -12.46 0.18
CA PRO A 112 19.00 -11.47 -0.10
C PRO A 112 17.75 -12.11 -0.74
N THR A 113 16.56 -11.70 -0.27
CA THR A 113 15.28 -12.11 -0.85
C THR A 113 14.96 -11.36 -2.16
N PHE A 114 14.09 -11.94 -2.98
CA PHE A 114 13.53 -11.30 -4.20
C PHE A 114 12.12 -10.74 -3.99
N ARG A 115 11.51 -10.94 -2.81
CA ARG A 115 10.18 -10.46 -2.45
C ARG A 115 10.20 -9.89 -1.03
N ALA A 116 9.33 -8.92 -0.75
CA ALA A 116 9.14 -8.37 0.59
C ALA A 116 8.07 -9.13 1.40
N GLU A 117 6.95 -9.54 0.80
CA GLU A 117 5.78 -10.07 1.54
C GLU A 117 5.25 -9.06 2.58
N LEU A 118 4.97 -7.84 2.12
CA LEU A 118 4.61 -6.70 2.97
C LEU A 118 3.27 -6.88 3.69
N HIS A 119 3.23 -6.51 4.96
CA HIS A 119 2.00 -6.36 5.74
C HIS A 119 2.01 -5.06 6.54
N PHE A 120 0.82 -4.50 6.79
CA PHE A 120 0.66 -3.33 7.64
C PHE A 120 0.22 -3.72 9.06
N GLY A 121 0.75 -3.00 10.04
CA GLY A 121 0.22 -2.92 11.40
C GLY A 121 -0.21 -1.50 11.74
N ARG A 122 -1.21 -1.33 12.60
CA ARG A 122 -1.58 -0.03 13.16
C ARG A 122 -1.41 -0.07 14.68
N GLY A 123 -0.96 1.03 15.26
CA GLY A 123 -0.87 1.21 16.71
C GLY A 123 -1.54 2.50 17.18
N PRO A 124 -1.74 2.65 18.50
CA PRO A 124 -2.30 3.87 19.08
C PRO A 124 -1.50 5.12 18.71
N GLY A 125 -2.19 6.26 18.58
CA GLY A 125 -1.60 7.58 18.34
C GLY A 125 -1.02 7.73 16.93
N GLY A 126 -1.70 7.20 15.91
CA GLY A 126 -1.28 7.34 14.51
C GLY A 126 0.01 6.62 14.16
N ARG A 127 0.36 5.54 14.88
CA ARG A 127 1.53 4.71 14.54
C ARG A 127 1.16 3.72 13.44
N VAL A 128 2.02 3.63 12.43
CA VAL A 128 1.90 2.67 11.34
C VAL A 128 3.16 1.83 11.30
N PHE A 129 2.99 0.52 11.20
CA PHE A 129 4.07 -0.43 11.14
C PHE A 129 4.07 -1.15 9.79
N ILE A 130 5.26 -1.44 9.29
CA ILE A 130 5.50 -2.29 8.14
C ILE A 130 6.20 -3.56 8.61
N LEU A 131 5.63 -4.69 8.22
CA LEU A 131 6.14 -6.02 8.46
C LEU A 131 6.45 -6.70 7.12
N ASN A 132 7.34 -7.66 7.16
CA ASN A 132 7.75 -8.47 6.01
C ASN A 132 8.10 -9.89 6.50
N LYS A 133 8.14 -10.86 5.59
CA LYS A 133 8.39 -12.26 5.97
C LYS A 133 9.88 -12.62 6.13
N TRP A 134 10.79 -11.82 5.58
CA TRP A 134 12.13 -12.30 5.22
C TRP A 134 13.23 -11.94 6.20
N ASP A 135 13.06 -10.94 7.06
CA ASP A 135 14.11 -10.52 7.99
C ASP A 135 13.70 -10.54 9.48
N GLY A 136 12.43 -10.84 9.79
CA GLY A 136 11.91 -10.91 11.16
C GLY A 136 11.78 -9.56 11.87
N MET A 137 11.82 -8.44 11.13
CA MET A 137 11.75 -7.09 11.69
C MET A 137 10.36 -6.47 11.54
N VAL A 138 9.90 -5.82 12.61
CA VAL A 138 8.77 -4.88 12.58
C VAL A 138 9.34 -3.46 12.52
N ARG A 139 8.92 -2.67 11.54
CA ARG A 139 9.42 -1.30 11.32
C ARG A 139 8.30 -0.30 11.56
N GLU A 140 8.53 0.76 12.32
CA GLU A 140 7.60 1.90 12.42
C GLU A 140 7.88 2.86 11.26
N ILE A 141 6.84 3.35 10.58
CA ILE A 141 6.95 4.48 9.67
C ILE A 141 7.00 5.75 10.52
N VAL A 142 8.01 6.58 10.30
CA VAL A 142 8.21 7.86 10.97
C VAL A 142 8.34 9.00 9.97
N ARG A 143 8.36 10.25 10.45
CA ARG A 143 8.46 11.47 9.64
C ARG A 143 9.74 11.55 8.82
#